data_AF-A0A661BJ63-F1
#
_entry.id   AF-A0A661BJ63-F1
#
_cell.length_a   1.000
_cell.length_b   1.000
_cell.length_c   1.000
_cell.angle_alpha   90.00
_cell.angle_beta   90.00
_cell.angle_gamma   90.00
#
_symmetry.space_group_name_H-M   'P 1'
#
loop_
_entity.id
_entity.type
_entity.pdbx_description
1 polymer ?
#
loop_
_entity_poly.entity_id
_entity_poly.type
_entity_poly.pdbx_seq_one_letter_code
_entity_poly.pdbx_strand_id
1 'polypeptide(L)'
;MATVTPSAQSPLRFSEEILSTASGTPVRLPVVRHPGGAVVVALWEGKVCLLRQYRPVMGAWMLELPAGKLEPGESPQEAAQRELAEETGLHAKH
;
A
#
# COMPACT_ATOMS: atom_id res chain seq x y z
N MET A 1 -2.70 -21.35 -14.45
CA MET A 1 -1.94 -20.86 -13.27
C MET A 1 -1.18 -19.62 -13.70
N ALA A 2 -1.29 -18.51 -12.97
CA ALA A 2 -0.51 -17.31 -13.24
C ALA A 2 0.86 -17.45 -12.55
N THR A 3 1.95 -17.28 -13.30
CA THR A 3 3.32 -17.32 -12.78
C THR A 3 3.65 -15.93 -12.22
N VAL A 4 4.03 -15.83 -10.95
CA VAL A 4 4.47 -14.57 -10.33
C VAL A 4 5.99 -14.51 -10.42
N THR A 5 6.52 -13.62 -11.26
CA THR A 5 7.96 -13.38 -11.37
C THR A 5 8.35 -12.21 -10.47
N PRO A 6 9.37 -12.34 -9.61
CA PRO A 6 9.90 -11.21 -8.85
C PRO A 6 10.39 -10.11 -9.80
N SER A 7 9.86 -8.89 -9.66
CA SER A 7 10.33 -7.73 -10.41
C SER A 7 11.45 -7.03 -9.64
N ALA A 8 12.56 -6.74 -10.31
CA ALA A 8 13.65 -5.92 -9.78
C ALA A 8 13.20 -4.48 -9.44
N GLN A 9 12.03 -4.04 -9.93
CA GLN A 9 11.43 -2.72 -9.69
C GLN A 9 10.38 -2.74 -8.58
N SER A 10 10.26 -3.84 -7.81
CA SER A 10 9.31 -3.91 -6.70
C SER A 10 9.62 -2.84 -5.65
N PRO A 11 8.63 -2.01 -5.23
CA PRO A 11 8.81 -1.08 -4.12
C PRO A 11 8.90 -1.82 -2.76
N LEU A 12 8.52 -3.10 -2.71
CA LEU A 12 8.71 -3.95 -1.54
C LEU A 12 10.13 -4.49 -1.52
N ARG A 13 10.83 -4.30 -0.41
CA ARG A 13 12.17 -4.86 -0.19
C ARG A 13 12.11 -6.00 0.80
N PHE A 14 12.65 -7.15 0.43
CA PHE A 14 12.81 -8.29 1.32
C PHE A 14 14.23 -8.29 1.92
N SER A 15 14.33 -8.55 3.21
CA SER A 15 15.60 -8.73 3.92
C SER A 15 15.44 -9.75 5.03
N GLU A 16 16.51 -10.47 5.38
CA GLU A 16 16.57 -11.24 6.62
C GLU A 16 17.31 -10.41 7.68
N GLU A 17 16.67 -10.17 8.82
CA GLU A 17 17.29 -9.52 9.98
C GLU A 17 17.70 -10.55 11.02
N ILE A 18 18.88 -10.37 11.62
CA ILE A 18 19.34 -11.21 12.73
C ILE A 18 19.26 -10.38 14.00
N LEU A 19 18.38 -10.78 14.92
CA LEU A 19 18.19 -10.11 16.20
C LEU A 19 18.73 -10.98 17.33
N SER A 20 19.44 -10.34 18.27
CA SER A 20 19.86 -10.98 19.52
C SER A 20 18.70 -11.00 20.51
N THR A 21 18.41 -12.16 21.09
CA THR A 21 17.40 -12.28 22.15
C THR A 21 18.03 -12.09 23.53
N ALA A 22 17.20 -11.89 24.56
CA ALA A 22 17.65 -11.82 25.95
C ALA A 22 18.37 -13.10 26.41
N SER A 23 18.13 -14.25 25.75
CA SER A 23 18.83 -15.52 26.01
C SER A 23 20.21 -15.62 25.34
N GLY A 24 20.60 -14.63 24.53
CA GLY A 24 21.83 -14.68 23.71
C GLY A 24 21.69 -15.51 22.42
N THR A 25 20.60 -16.26 22.24
CA THR A 25 20.35 -17.00 21.00
C THR A 25 19.91 -16.04 19.88
N PRO A 26 20.57 -16.04 18.71
CA PRO A 26 20.16 -15.20 17.58
C PRO A 26 18.93 -15.78 16.88
N VAL A 27 18.02 -14.91 16.45
CA VAL A 27 16.84 -15.27 15.65
C VAL A 27 16.94 -14.60 14.29
N ARG A 28 16.69 -15.37 13.22
CA ARG A 28 16.62 -14.86 11.84
C ARG A 28 15.16 -14.58 11.50
N LEU A 29 14.85 -13.33 11.16
CA LEU A 29 13.49 -12.87 10.82
C LEU A 29 13.44 -12.42 9.36
N PRO A 30 12.58 -13.02 8.52
CA PRO A 30 12.26 -12.46 7.22
C PRO A 30 11.44 -11.17 7.40
N VAL A 31 11.88 -10.08 6.77
CA VAL A 31 11.27 -8.75 6.86
C VAL A 31 10.94 -8.26 5.45
N VAL A 32 9.69 -7.84 5.27
CA VAL A 32 9.24 -7.10 4.08
C VAL A 32 9.08 -5.63 4.47
N ARG A 33 9.90 -4.75 3.87
CA ARG A 33 9.77 -3.31 4.03
C ARG A 33 8.88 -2.75 2.92
N HIS A 34 7.75 -2.17 3.32
CA HIS A 34 6.85 -1.42 2.46
C HIS A 34 7.18 0.08 2.58
N PRO A 35 7.10 0.89 1.50
CA PRO A 35 7.35 2.34 1.55
C PRO A 35 6.30 3.12 2.37
N GLY A 36 5.40 2.46 3.09
CA GLY A 36 4.17 3.06 3.59
C GLY A 36 3.15 3.34 2.46
N GLY A 37 2.01 3.90 2.83
CA GLY A 37 0.95 4.27 1.90
C GLY A 37 -0.04 5.20 2.57
N ALA A 38 -0.93 5.77 1.76
CA ALA A 38 -2.02 6.62 2.18
C ALA A 38 -3.34 6.10 1.64
N VAL A 39 -4.42 6.37 2.38
CA VAL A 39 -5.79 6.03 2.01
C VAL A 39 -6.67 7.24 2.30
N VAL A 40 -7.65 7.50 1.46
CA VAL A 40 -8.56 8.64 1.61
C VAL A 40 -10.02 8.20 1.67
N VAL A 41 -10.77 8.79 2.60
CA VAL A 41 -12.23 8.69 2.66
C VAL A 41 -12.80 9.96 2.04
N ALA A 42 -13.05 9.94 0.73
CA ALA A 42 -13.66 11.06 0.03
C ALA A 42 -15.18 11.06 0.25
N LEU A 43 -15.70 12.07 0.95
CA LEU A 43 -17.12 12.22 1.29
C LEU A 43 -17.79 13.27 0.39
N TRP A 44 -18.94 12.93 -0.18
CA TRP A 44 -19.80 13.83 -0.95
C TRP A 44 -21.26 13.57 -0.60
N GLU A 45 -21.99 14.56 -0.07
CA GLU A 45 -23.41 14.46 0.30
C GLU A 45 -23.73 13.20 1.14
N GLY A 46 -22.88 12.89 2.12
CA GLY A 46 -23.05 11.72 3.00
C GLY A 46 -22.71 10.38 2.35
N LYS A 47 -22.19 10.37 1.12
CA LYS A 47 -21.72 9.17 0.40
C LYS A 47 -20.20 9.12 0.34
N VAL A 48 -19.64 7.91 0.38
CA VAL A 48 -18.20 7.67 0.29
C VAL A 48 -17.85 7.17 -1.12
N CYS A 49 -16.80 7.74 -1.72
CA CYS A 49 -16.24 7.22 -2.96
C CYS A 49 -15.53 5.88 -2.71
N LEU A 50 -15.90 4.86 -3.45
CA LEU A 50 -15.28 3.54 -3.42
C LEU A 50 -14.92 3.10 -4.84
N LEU A 51 -13.79 2.41 -4.95
CA LEU A 51 -13.33 1.72 -6.13
C LEU A 51 -13.80 0.27 -6.10
N ARG A 52 -14.03 -0.31 -7.29
CA ARG A 52 -14.17 -1.76 -7.44
C ARG A 52 -12.89 -2.31 -8.06
N GLN A 53 -11.98 -2.82 -7.23
CA GLN A 53 -10.64 -3.24 -7.63
C GLN A 53 -10.48 -4.76 -7.53
N TYR A 54 -9.88 -5.40 -8.54
CA TYR A 54 -9.54 -6.82 -8.48
C TYR A 54 -8.22 -7.01 -7.73
N ARG A 55 -8.21 -7.89 -6.73
CA ARG A 55 -7.01 -8.21 -5.94
C ARG A 55 -6.53 -9.62 -6.25
N PRO A 56 -5.46 -9.78 -7.05
CA PRO A 56 -4.97 -11.09 -7.45
C PRO A 56 -4.64 -12.03 -6.29
N VAL A 57 -4.11 -11.50 -5.18
CA VAL A 57 -3.80 -12.28 -3.95
C VAL A 57 -5.06 -12.88 -3.33
N MET A 58 -6.21 -12.19 -3.47
CA MET A 58 -7.51 -12.66 -2.99
C MET A 58 -8.31 -13.41 -4.06
N GLY A 59 -7.94 -13.27 -5.34
CA GLY A 59 -8.69 -13.84 -6.46
C GLY A 59 -10.10 -13.26 -6.63
N ALA A 60 -10.35 -12.05 -6.13
CA ALA A 60 -11.69 -11.48 -6.04
C ALA A 60 -11.70 -9.97 -6.32
N TRP A 61 -12.87 -9.46 -6.74
CA TRP A 61 -13.17 -8.03 -6.78
C TRP A 61 -13.57 -7.54 -5.40
N MET A 62 -12.91 -6.49 -4.92
CA MET A 62 -13.17 -5.87 -3.63
C MET A 62 -13.62 -4.42 -3.81
N LEU A 63 -14.42 -3.94 -2.85
CA LEU A 63 -14.67 -2.52 -2.70
C LEU A 63 -13.57 -1.93 -1.83
N GLU A 64 -12.90 -0.91 -2.33
CA GLU A 64 -11.75 -0.29 -1.68
C GLU A 64 -11.89 1.23 -1.68
N LEU A 65 -11.28 1.86 -0.69
CA LEU A 65 -11.06 3.30 -0.72
C LEU A 65 -9.92 3.61 -1.69
N PRO A 66 -9.91 4.79 -2.34
CA PRO A 66 -8.74 5.23 -3.08
C PRO A 66 -7.51 5.25 -2.19
N ALA A 67 -6.44 4.62 -2.64
CA ALA A 67 -5.27 4.36 -1.81
C ALA A 67 -4.06 3.95 -2.65
N GLY A 68 -2.89 4.39 -2.21
CA GLY A 68 -1.65 3.98 -2.84
C GLY A 68 -0.42 4.17 -1.99
N LYS A 69 0.73 3.96 -2.61
CA LYS A 69 2.03 3.92 -1.94
C LYS A 69 2.59 5.34 -1.84
N LEU A 70 3.42 5.57 -0.84
CA LEU A 70 4.20 6.81 -0.79
C LEU A 70 5.28 6.77 -1.87
N GLU A 71 5.42 7.86 -2.60
CA GLU A 71 6.58 8.13 -3.44
C GLU A 71 7.75 8.71 -2.64
N PRO A 72 8.99 8.64 -3.14
CA PRO A 72 10.15 9.19 -2.43
C PRO A 72 10.01 10.68 -2.12
N GLY A 73 10.00 11.02 -0.82
CA GLY A 73 9.90 12.40 -0.34
C GLY A 73 8.47 12.92 -0.22
N GLU A 74 7.46 12.10 -0.53
CA GLU A 74 6.05 12.46 -0.47
C GLU A 74 5.48 12.32 0.94
N SER A 75 4.67 13.28 1.39
CA SER A 75 3.89 13.17 2.62
C SER A 75 2.64 12.29 2.42
N PRO A 76 2.10 11.66 3.48
CA PRO A 76 0.87 10.89 3.37
C PRO A 76 -0.33 11.68 2.83
N GLN A 77 -0.39 12.99 3.09
CA GLN A 77 -1.47 13.83 2.58
C GLN A 77 -1.33 14.10 1.07
N GLU A 78 -0.12 14.37 0.58
CA GLU A 78 0.14 14.52 -0.86
C GLU A 78 -0.18 13.23 -1.60
N ALA A 79 0.25 12.08 -1.06
CA ALA A 79 -0.06 10.77 -1.62
C ALA A 79 -1.58 10.52 -1.69
N ALA A 80 -2.31 10.80 -0.61
CA ALA A 80 -3.77 10.64 -0.57
C ALA A 80 -4.47 11.50 -1.63
N GLN A 81 -4.01 12.74 -1.84
CA GLN A 81 -4.56 13.64 -2.84
C GLN A 81 -4.24 13.21 -4.27
N ARG A 82 -3.00 12.76 -4.52
CA ARG A 82 -2.56 12.23 -5.82
C ARG A 82 -3.34 10.97 -6.20
N GLU A 83 -3.40 9.98 -5.31
CA GLU A 83 -4.10 8.71 -5.56
C GLU A 83 -5.60 8.92 -5.76
N LEU A 84 -6.23 9.83 -5.00
CA LEU A 84 -7.64 10.20 -5.24
C LEU A 84 -7.84 10.69 -6.68
N ALA A 85 -6.99 11.61 -7.14
CA ALA A 85 -7.08 12.18 -8.46
C ALA A 85 -6.78 11.14 -9.56
N GLU A 86 -5.77 10.31 -9.39
CA GLU A 86 -5.37 9.30 -10.38
C GLU A 86 -6.40 8.18 -10.52
N GLU A 87 -6.94 7.67 -9.41
CA GLU A 87 -7.84 6.51 -9.42
C GLU A 87 -9.31 6.87 -9.68
N THR A 88 -9.73 8.09 -9.32
CA THR A 88 -11.15 8.50 -9.41
C THR A 88 -11.40 9.74 -10.25
N GLY A 89 -10.36 10.53 -10.57
CA GLY A 89 -10.51 11.85 -11.20
C GLY A 89 -11.05 12.95 -10.27
N LEU A 90 -11.17 12.68 -8.96
CA LEU A 90 -11.73 13.62 -7.98
C LEU A 90 -10.64 14.42 -7.26
N HIS A 91 -11.05 15.60 -6.77
CA HIS A 91 -10.23 16.43 -5.90
C HIS A 91 -11.02 16.80 -4.65
N ALA A 92 -10.36 16.82 -3.49
CA ALA A 92 -10.96 17.17 -2.22
C ALA A 92 -10.22 18.35 -1.59
N LYS A 93 -10.97 19.24 -0.93
CA LYS A 93 -10.41 20.23 -0.01
C LYS A 93 -10.29 19.59 1.36
N HIS A 94 -9.12 19.73 1.97
CA HIS A 94 -8.75 19.06 3.21
C HIS A 94 -8.85 19.99 4.43
#